data_AF-A0A1H4MVX6-F1
#
_entry.id   AF-A0A1H4MVX6-F1
#
_cell.length_a   1.000
_cell.length_b   1.000
_cell.length_c   1.000
_cell.angle_alpha   90.00
_cell.angle_beta   90.00
_cell.angle_gamma   90.00
#
_symmetry.space_group_name_H-M   'P 1'
#
loop_
_entity.id
_entity.type
_entity.pdbx_description
1 polymer ?
#
loop_
_entity_poly.entity_id
_entity_poly.type
_entity_poly.pdbx_seq_one_letter_code
_entity_poly.pdbx_strand_id
1 'polypeptide(L)'
;MIRHMYKKYVGRHVFRKLNVRIGISLLCVFLLIGFLTNSRFYDLLEQGEKEQLLVRVQRISDQFRGVLDQFKRETTALYSGTAQTVGAYEHFLPGNVPTSPKTSLEENQYFSSLMSLLLNRIPSASSVLFYRVNDSKLYYKPRNTANGLNERFDYESFFSALPKNYQYPLVGKLNELMNNEDQPVVYIVNPIFDFQSIHPNKVYGYFVICLDRDMLLGLFDSSKLTRTFFITRSNRCACRR
;
A
#
# COMPACT_ATOMS: atom_id res chain seq x y z
N MET A 1 52.46 -41.46 63.32
CA MET A 1 52.89 -41.07 61.94
C MET A 1 51.78 -41.23 60.89
N ILE A 2 51.02 -42.34 60.90
CA ILE A 2 49.91 -42.64 59.96
C ILE A 2 48.77 -41.58 59.99
N ARG A 3 48.41 -41.07 61.17
CA ARG A 3 47.34 -40.05 61.34
C ARG A 3 47.65 -38.70 60.66
N HIS A 4 48.93 -38.34 60.57
CA HIS A 4 49.39 -37.11 59.90
C HIS A 4 49.38 -37.26 58.37
N MET A 5 49.72 -38.44 57.86
CA MET A 5 49.62 -38.73 56.43
C MET A 5 48.17 -38.84 55.97
N TYR A 6 47.29 -39.45 56.77
CA TYR A 6 45.86 -39.55 56.46
C TYR A 6 45.19 -38.17 56.35
N LYS A 7 45.47 -37.25 57.29
CA LYS A 7 44.93 -35.88 57.27
C LYS A 7 45.44 -35.07 56.07
N LYS A 8 46.69 -35.29 55.66
CA LYS A 8 47.34 -34.58 54.53
C LYS A 8 46.86 -35.08 53.16
N TYR A 9 46.59 -36.38 53.01
CA TYR A 9 46.12 -36.95 51.74
C TYR A 9 44.60 -36.90 51.58
N VAL A 10 43.84 -37.24 52.63
CA VAL A 10 42.36 -37.21 52.60
C VAL A 10 41.85 -35.78 52.57
N GLY A 11 42.44 -34.86 53.35
CA GLY A 11 42.10 -33.43 53.29
C GLY A 11 42.31 -32.87 51.89
N ARG A 12 43.46 -33.13 51.26
CA ARG A 12 43.77 -32.64 49.91
C ARG A 12 42.84 -33.23 48.84
N HIS A 13 42.44 -34.49 48.98
CA HIS A 13 41.45 -35.10 48.08
C HIS A 13 40.03 -34.56 48.28
N VAL A 14 39.62 -34.34 49.53
CA VAL A 14 38.31 -33.75 49.86
C VAL A 14 38.25 -32.29 49.37
N PHE A 15 39.28 -31.49 49.59
CA PHE A 15 39.38 -30.12 49.05
C PHE A 15 39.41 -30.08 47.52
N ARG A 16 40.10 -31.03 46.86
CA ARG A 16 40.10 -31.12 45.39
C ARG A 16 38.72 -31.49 44.83
N LYS A 17 38.00 -32.43 45.46
CA LYS A 17 36.61 -32.78 45.09
C LYS A 17 35.65 -31.62 45.34
N LEU A 18 35.83 -30.87 46.43
CA LEU A 18 35.02 -29.70 46.76
C LEU A 18 35.24 -28.58 45.73
N ASN A 19 36.48 -28.25 45.40
CA ASN A 19 36.79 -27.24 44.38
C ASN A 19 36.28 -27.62 42.99
N VAL A 20 36.36 -28.89 42.61
CA VAL A 20 35.77 -29.37 41.34
C VAL A 20 34.25 -29.23 41.34
N ARG A 21 33.57 -29.56 42.44
CA ARG A 21 32.10 -29.37 42.55
C ARG A 21 31.71 -27.90 42.50
N ILE A 22 32.46 -27.03 43.17
CA ILE A 22 32.25 -25.57 43.10
C ILE A 22 32.46 -25.07 41.67
N GLY A 23 33.51 -25.52 40.99
CA GLY A 23 33.80 -25.17 39.60
C GLY A 23 32.70 -25.61 38.62
N ILE A 24 32.21 -26.85 38.75
CA ILE A 24 31.09 -27.35 37.94
C ILE A 24 29.81 -26.57 38.23
N SER A 25 29.52 -26.28 39.51
CA SER A 25 28.35 -25.48 39.89
C SER A 25 28.41 -24.07 39.30
N LEU A 26 29.58 -23.42 39.34
CA LEU A 26 29.79 -22.11 38.71
C LEU A 26 29.61 -22.18 37.19
N LEU A 27 30.17 -23.20 36.54
CA LEU A 27 30.02 -23.39 35.10
C LEU A 27 28.55 -23.59 34.70
N CYS A 28 27.79 -24.39 35.46
CA CYS A 28 26.35 -24.52 35.26
C CYS A 28 25.61 -23.19 35.41
N VAL A 29 25.94 -22.37 36.42
CA VAL A 29 25.34 -21.04 36.61
C VAL A 29 25.68 -20.12 35.42
N PHE A 30 26.92 -20.11 34.95
CA PHE A 30 27.32 -19.31 33.79
C PHE A 30 26.61 -19.73 32.51
N LEU A 31 26.48 -21.04 32.26
CA LEU A 31 25.74 -21.56 31.10
C LEU A 31 24.26 -21.18 31.16
N LEU A 32 23.65 -21.24 32.36
CA LEU A 32 22.24 -20.93 32.55
C LEU A 32 21.97 -19.43 32.38
N ILE A 33 22.85 -18.56 32.89
CA ILE A 33 22.82 -17.11 32.64
C ILE A 33 23.00 -16.83 31.14
N GLY A 34 23.97 -17.47 30.49
CA GLY A 34 24.20 -17.32 29.04
C GLY A 34 22.98 -17.71 28.21
N PHE A 35 22.34 -18.85 28.53
CA PHE A 35 21.15 -19.31 27.85
C PHE A 35 19.95 -18.37 28.05
N LEU A 36 19.68 -17.96 29.30
CA LEU A 36 18.61 -17.00 29.60
C LEU A 36 18.84 -15.65 28.91
N THR A 37 20.09 -15.17 28.88
CA THR A 37 20.44 -13.90 28.26
C THR A 37 20.28 -13.97 26.75
N ASN A 38 20.73 -15.06 26.12
CA ASN A 38 20.60 -15.28 24.69
C ASN A 38 19.12 -15.40 24.27
N SER A 39 18.34 -16.21 24.99
CA SER A 39 16.89 -16.35 24.75
C SER A 39 16.17 -15.01 24.88
N ARG A 40 16.40 -14.26 25.96
CA ARG A 40 15.77 -12.95 26.17
C ARG A 40 16.19 -11.93 25.12
N PHE A 41 17.43 -11.99 24.64
CA PHE A 41 17.92 -11.12 23.58
C PHE A 41 17.18 -11.38 22.26
N TYR A 42 16.99 -12.64 21.87
CA TYR A 42 16.22 -12.98 20.68
C TYR A 42 14.74 -12.61 20.81
N ASP A 43 14.11 -12.85 21.96
CA ASP A 43 12.72 -12.44 22.21
C ASP A 43 12.55 -10.91 22.05
N LEU A 44 13.49 -10.13 22.58
CA LEU A 44 13.49 -8.67 22.48
C LEU A 44 13.73 -8.19 21.04
N LEU A 45 14.57 -8.88 20.27
CA LEU A 45 14.78 -8.58 18.85
C LEU A 45 13.52 -8.88 18.03
N GLU A 46 12.94 -10.07 18.21
CA GLU A 46 11.72 -10.48 17.50
C GLU A 46 10.56 -9.54 17.83
N GLN A 47 10.38 -9.17 19.10
CA GLN A 47 9.36 -8.20 19.49
C GLN A 47 9.61 -6.82 18.85
N GLY A 48 10.87 -6.36 18.83
CA GLY A 48 11.24 -5.12 18.18
C GLY A 48 10.95 -5.11 16.68
N GLU A 49 11.22 -6.22 15.98
CA GLU A 49 10.92 -6.36 14.55
C GLU A 49 9.42 -6.39 14.29
N LYS A 50 8.65 -7.12 15.11
CA LYS A 50 7.18 -7.15 15.01
C LYS A 50 6.56 -5.78 15.21
N GLU A 51 6.99 -5.04 16.23
CA GLU A 51 6.51 -3.67 16.48
C GLU A 51 6.81 -2.75 15.30
N GLN A 52 8.02 -2.82 14.73
CA GLN A 52 8.37 -2.04 13.54
C GLN A 52 7.52 -2.42 12.33
N LEU A 53 7.28 -3.72 12.11
CA LEU A 53 6.48 -4.20 11.00
C LEU A 53 5.02 -3.73 11.14
N LEU A 54 4.44 -3.79 12.34
CA LEU A 54 3.10 -3.27 12.61
C LEU A 54 2.99 -1.77 12.31
N VAL A 55 3.94 -0.97 12.77
CA VAL A 55 3.96 0.48 12.50
C VAL A 55 4.07 0.76 10.99
N ARG A 56 4.88 -0.02 10.26
CA ARG A 56 5.00 0.12 8.80
C ARG A 56 3.69 -0.23 8.08
N VAL A 57 3.10 -1.37 8.42
CA VAL A 57 1.82 -1.81 7.85
C VAL A 57 0.72 -0.78 8.13
N GLN A 58 0.65 -0.26 9.35
CA GLN A 58 -0.31 0.77 9.72
C GLN A 58 -0.14 2.04 8.88
N ARG A 59 1.09 2.53 8.74
CA ARG A 59 1.39 3.72 7.94
C ARG A 59 1.02 3.55 6.47
N ILE A 60 1.35 2.39 5.88
CA ILE A 60 1.02 2.08 4.49
C ILE A 60 -0.50 2.00 4.32
N SER A 61 -1.20 1.35 5.26
CA SER A 61 -2.66 1.32 5.28
C SER A 61 -3.26 2.74 5.30
N ASP A 62 -2.75 3.62 6.15
CA ASP A 62 -3.24 5.00 6.26
C ASP A 62 -2.97 5.81 4.99
N GLN A 63 -1.81 5.63 4.35
CA GLN A 63 -1.49 6.26 3.07
C GLN A 63 -2.40 5.75 1.95
N PHE A 64 -2.63 4.43 1.87
CA PHE A 64 -3.52 3.85 0.87
C PHE A 64 -4.97 4.29 1.06
N ARG A 65 -5.44 4.38 2.31
CA ARG A 65 -6.74 4.99 2.65
C ARG A 65 -6.81 6.45 2.18
N GLY A 66 -5.74 7.22 2.37
CA GLY A 66 -5.65 8.59 1.86
C GLY A 66 -5.81 8.69 0.33
N VAL A 67 -5.23 7.75 -0.42
CA VAL A 67 -5.42 7.65 -1.88
C VAL A 67 -6.87 7.34 -2.23
N LEU A 68 -7.49 6.37 -1.55
CA LEU A 68 -8.89 6.02 -1.76
C LEU A 68 -9.83 7.18 -1.43
N ASP A 69 -9.58 7.90 -0.36
CA ASP A 69 -10.39 9.05 0.04
C ASP A 69 -10.25 10.22 -0.95
N GLN A 70 -9.04 10.45 -1.48
CA GLN A 70 -8.85 11.42 -2.56
C GLN A 70 -9.61 11.00 -3.82
N PHE A 71 -9.52 9.73 -4.21
CA PHE A 71 -10.25 9.20 -5.37
C PHE A 71 -11.77 9.33 -5.19
N LYS A 72 -12.30 9.03 -4.00
CA LYS A 72 -13.72 9.23 -3.67
C LYS A 72 -14.12 10.70 -3.79
N ARG A 73 -13.32 11.63 -3.25
CA ARG A 73 -13.57 13.08 -3.37
C ARG A 73 -13.64 13.52 -4.83
N GLU A 74 -12.67 13.11 -5.65
CA GLU A 74 -12.69 13.44 -7.08
C GLU A 74 -13.86 12.77 -7.80
N THR A 75 -14.25 11.55 -7.42
CA THR A 75 -15.45 10.91 -7.99
C THR A 75 -16.70 11.72 -7.67
N THR A 76 -16.89 12.13 -6.40
CA THR A 76 -18.01 12.99 -6.03
C THR A 76 -17.99 14.32 -6.79
N ALA A 77 -16.80 14.87 -7.06
CA ALA A 77 -16.64 16.07 -7.85
C ALA A 77 -17.08 15.91 -9.33
N LEU A 78 -17.09 14.69 -9.88
CA LEU A 78 -17.67 14.43 -11.21
C LEU A 78 -19.18 14.66 -11.25
N TYR A 79 -19.85 14.54 -10.11
CA TYR A 79 -21.29 14.73 -9.97
C TYR A 79 -21.68 16.16 -9.59
N SER A 80 -20.75 16.93 -9.02
CA SER A 80 -21.01 18.32 -8.68
C SER A 80 -21.04 19.19 -9.95
N GLY A 81 -22.23 19.62 -10.34
CA GLY A 81 -22.41 20.75 -11.25
C GLY A 81 -22.37 22.08 -10.48
N THR A 82 -22.06 23.16 -11.19
CA THR A 82 -22.38 24.53 -10.73
C THR A 82 -23.64 25.00 -11.44
N ALA A 83 -24.21 26.14 -11.03
CA ALA A 83 -25.36 26.74 -11.72
C ALA A 83 -25.11 27.01 -13.22
N GLN A 84 -23.84 27.02 -13.67
CA GLN A 84 -23.44 27.31 -15.05
C GLN A 84 -22.80 26.12 -15.77
N THR A 85 -22.38 25.08 -15.04
CA THR A 85 -21.68 23.93 -15.63
C THR A 85 -22.28 22.64 -15.13
N VAL A 86 -22.68 21.82 -16.07
CA VAL A 86 -23.15 20.46 -15.84
C VAL A 86 -22.02 19.59 -15.28
N GLY A 87 -22.35 18.63 -14.40
CA GLY A 87 -21.37 17.68 -13.88
C GLY A 87 -20.83 16.77 -14.98
N ALA A 88 -19.56 16.35 -14.86
CA ALA A 88 -18.89 15.48 -15.85
C ALA A 88 -19.66 14.18 -16.13
N TYR A 89 -20.39 13.66 -15.13
CA TYR A 89 -21.20 12.45 -15.27
C TYR A 89 -22.28 12.55 -16.37
N GLU A 90 -22.78 13.75 -16.68
CA GLU A 90 -23.87 13.90 -17.65
C GLU A 90 -23.45 13.57 -19.07
N HIS A 91 -22.16 13.72 -19.40
CA HIS A 91 -21.60 13.29 -20.69
C HIS A 91 -21.67 11.76 -20.89
N PHE A 92 -21.92 10.98 -19.84
CA PHE A 92 -22.10 9.53 -19.94
C PHE A 92 -23.56 9.13 -20.20
N LEU A 93 -24.50 10.06 -20.03
CA LEU A 93 -25.92 9.80 -20.24
C LEU A 93 -26.25 9.68 -21.73
N PRO A 94 -27.12 8.74 -22.14
CA PRO A 94 -27.42 8.49 -23.56
C PRO A 94 -27.91 9.73 -24.33
N GLY A 95 -28.63 10.64 -23.66
CA GLY A 95 -29.15 11.87 -24.28
C GLY A 95 -28.09 12.92 -24.59
N ASN A 96 -26.89 12.81 -24.01
CA ASN A 96 -25.81 13.79 -24.12
C ASN A 96 -24.62 13.28 -24.94
N VAL A 97 -24.72 12.10 -25.54
CA VAL A 97 -23.67 11.56 -26.39
C VAL A 97 -23.58 12.41 -27.68
N PRO A 98 -22.38 12.90 -28.04
CA PRO A 98 -22.22 13.76 -29.21
C PRO A 98 -22.68 13.08 -30.50
N THR A 99 -23.58 13.75 -31.22
CA THR A 99 -24.06 13.29 -32.54
C THR A 99 -23.35 13.97 -33.71
N SER A 100 -22.59 15.05 -33.45
CA SER A 100 -21.83 15.80 -34.46
C SER A 100 -20.31 15.75 -34.21
N PRO A 101 -19.48 15.87 -35.26
CA PRO A 101 -18.02 15.95 -35.11
C PRO A 101 -17.55 17.11 -34.23
N LYS A 102 -18.23 18.27 -34.32
CA LYS A 102 -17.90 19.46 -33.54
C LYS A 102 -18.10 19.20 -32.03
N THR A 103 -19.26 18.68 -31.65
CA THR A 103 -19.58 18.33 -30.26
C THR A 103 -18.67 17.23 -29.72
N SER A 104 -18.25 16.28 -30.58
CA SER A 104 -17.29 15.25 -30.17
C SER A 104 -15.89 15.82 -29.93
N LEU A 105 -15.46 16.82 -30.69
CA LEU A 105 -14.17 17.49 -30.47
C LEU A 105 -14.17 18.28 -29.16
N GLU A 106 -15.23 19.04 -28.90
CA GLU A 106 -15.42 19.80 -27.65
C GLU A 106 -15.41 18.88 -26.43
N GLU A 107 -16.10 17.74 -26.51
CA GLU A 107 -16.08 16.71 -25.47
C GLU A 107 -14.68 16.13 -25.24
N ASN A 108 -13.94 15.81 -26.31
CA ASN A 108 -12.58 15.30 -26.18
C ASN A 108 -11.64 16.32 -25.50
N GLN A 109 -11.79 17.62 -25.82
CA GLN A 109 -11.02 18.69 -25.19
C GLN A 109 -11.40 18.86 -23.71
N TYR A 110 -12.69 18.77 -23.40
CA TYR A 110 -13.20 18.81 -22.02
C TYR A 110 -12.59 17.69 -21.19
N PHE A 111 -12.72 16.42 -21.62
CA PHE A 111 -12.17 15.28 -20.89
C PHE A 111 -10.65 15.32 -20.82
N SER A 112 -9.95 15.76 -21.88
CA SER A 112 -8.50 15.93 -21.83
C SER A 112 -8.07 16.93 -20.75
N SER A 113 -8.81 18.04 -20.59
CA SER A 113 -8.56 19.06 -19.56
C SER A 113 -8.91 18.55 -18.17
N LEU A 114 -10.06 17.90 -18.02
CA LEU A 114 -10.51 17.28 -16.77
C LEU A 114 -9.50 16.24 -16.29
N MET A 115 -9.06 15.34 -17.16
CA MET A 115 -8.08 14.30 -16.81
C MET A 115 -6.72 14.90 -16.43
N SER A 116 -6.28 15.99 -17.07
CA SER A 116 -5.08 16.73 -16.62
C SER A 116 -5.23 17.25 -15.19
N LEU A 117 -6.39 17.83 -14.86
CA LEU A 117 -6.67 18.32 -13.51
C LEU A 117 -6.71 17.18 -12.49
N LEU A 118 -7.34 16.06 -12.84
CA LEU A 118 -7.40 14.86 -11.99
C LEU A 118 -6.01 14.29 -11.72
N LEU A 119 -5.15 14.18 -12.73
CA LEU A 119 -3.76 13.78 -12.55
C LEU A 119 -3.02 14.75 -11.60
N ASN A 120 -3.23 16.06 -11.71
CA ASN A 120 -2.59 17.00 -10.79
C ASN A 120 -3.10 16.87 -9.34
N ARG A 121 -4.38 16.53 -9.15
CA ARG A 121 -5.00 16.36 -7.83
C ARG A 121 -4.78 14.99 -7.19
N ILE A 122 -4.47 13.98 -8.00
CA ILE A 122 -4.17 12.62 -7.54
C ILE A 122 -2.72 12.29 -7.94
N PRO A 123 -1.71 12.72 -7.14
CA PRO A 123 -0.30 12.47 -7.45
C PRO A 123 0.04 10.99 -7.58
N SER A 124 -0.72 10.12 -6.90
CA SER A 124 -0.55 8.67 -6.94
C SER A 124 -1.05 8.01 -8.22
N ALA A 125 -1.75 8.75 -9.08
CA ALA A 125 -2.21 8.23 -10.36
C ALA A 125 -1.11 8.33 -11.42
N SER A 126 -0.78 7.21 -12.05
CA SER A 126 0.06 7.13 -13.24
C SER A 126 -0.74 7.43 -14.51
N SER A 127 -2.04 7.11 -14.52
CA SER A 127 -2.96 7.47 -15.60
C SER A 127 -4.41 7.55 -15.12
N VAL A 128 -5.24 8.20 -15.92
CA VAL A 128 -6.68 8.33 -15.73
C VAL A 128 -7.38 7.77 -16.97
N LEU A 129 -8.45 7.01 -16.76
CA LEU A 129 -9.33 6.52 -17.81
C LEU A 129 -10.78 6.87 -17.50
N PHE A 130 -11.52 7.19 -18.55
CA PHE A 130 -12.98 7.20 -18.54
C PHE A 130 -13.47 6.28 -19.64
N TYR A 131 -14.33 5.34 -19.31
CA TYR A 131 -14.99 4.47 -20.30
C TYR A 131 -16.48 4.76 -20.30
N ARG A 132 -17.05 5.06 -21.47
CA ARG A 132 -18.49 5.26 -21.64
C ARG A 132 -19.12 4.02 -22.24
N VAL A 133 -20.15 3.49 -21.59
CA VAL A 133 -20.79 2.21 -21.99
C VAL A 133 -21.62 2.38 -23.26
N ASN A 134 -22.24 3.54 -23.48
CA ASN A 134 -23.22 3.74 -24.55
C ASN A 134 -22.61 3.63 -25.97
N ASP A 135 -21.37 4.07 -26.14
CA ASP A 135 -20.65 4.10 -27.43
C ASP A 135 -19.26 3.44 -27.35
N SER A 136 -18.99 2.72 -26.26
CA SER A 136 -17.69 2.09 -25.96
C SER A 136 -16.49 3.06 -26.05
N LYS A 137 -16.73 4.37 -25.88
CA LYS A 137 -15.69 5.39 -26.03
C LYS A 137 -14.78 5.42 -24.79
N LEU A 138 -13.49 5.34 -25.04
CA LEU A 138 -12.45 5.39 -24.02
C LEU A 138 -11.70 6.73 -24.10
N TYR A 139 -11.71 7.47 -23.00
CA TYR A 139 -10.83 8.62 -22.80
C TYR A 139 -9.68 8.18 -21.92
N TYR A 140 -8.47 8.49 -22.35
CA TYR A 140 -7.25 8.09 -21.66
C TYR A 140 -6.31 9.28 -21.54
N LYS A 141 -5.70 9.41 -20.35
CA LYS A 141 -4.60 10.33 -20.17
C LYS A 141 -3.55 9.75 -19.23
N PRO A 142 -2.32 9.48 -19.72
CA PRO A 142 -1.22 9.14 -18.85
C PRO A 142 -0.58 10.40 -18.27
N ARG A 143 0.09 10.24 -17.12
CA ARG A 143 1.04 11.22 -16.60
C ARG A 143 2.33 11.21 -17.42
N ASN A 144 2.82 10.03 -17.78
CA ASN A 144 4.01 9.85 -18.60
C ASN A 144 3.61 9.37 -20.00
N THR A 145 4.00 10.09 -21.05
CA THR A 145 3.66 9.76 -22.44
C THR A 145 4.19 8.39 -22.90
N ALA A 146 5.20 7.84 -22.21
CA ALA A 146 5.69 6.48 -22.46
C ALA A 146 4.66 5.38 -22.09
N ASN A 147 3.68 5.71 -21.24
CA ASN A 147 2.63 4.77 -20.84
C ASN A 147 1.50 4.86 -21.87
N GLY A 148 1.58 4.04 -22.91
CA GLY A 148 0.51 3.86 -23.89
C GLY A 148 -0.45 2.74 -23.47
N LEU A 149 -1.73 2.90 -23.78
CA LEU A 149 -2.71 1.83 -23.67
C LEU A 149 -2.43 0.73 -24.68
N ASN A 150 -2.72 -0.52 -24.29
CA ASN A 150 -2.69 -1.64 -25.20
C ASN A 150 -3.91 -1.65 -26.11
N GLU A 151 -3.69 -1.53 -27.42
CA GLU A 151 -4.74 -1.53 -28.43
C GLU A 151 -5.43 -2.90 -28.58
N ARG A 152 -4.75 -3.98 -28.18
CA ARG A 152 -5.30 -5.34 -28.24
C ARG A 152 -6.09 -5.72 -26.99
N PHE A 153 -6.10 -4.86 -25.98
CA PHE A 153 -6.81 -5.14 -24.74
C PHE A 153 -8.33 -5.02 -24.94
N ASP A 154 -9.08 -6.02 -24.48
CA ASP A 154 -10.54 -6.02 -24.57
C ASP A 154 -11.17 -5.21 -23.42
N TYR A 155 -11.29 -3.90 -23.65
CA TYR A 155 -11.87 -2.97 -22.68
C TYR A 155 -13.35 -3.27 -22.40
N GLU A 156 -14.11 -3.68 -23.42
CA GLU A 156 -15.56 -3.91 -23.27
C GLU A 156 -15.84 -5.10 -22.35
N SER A 157 -15.15 -6.23 -22.58
CA SER A 157 -15.25 -7.40 -21.70
C SER A 157 -14.75 -7.09 -20.29
N PHE A 158 -13.67 -6.31 -20.15
CA PHE A 158 -13.15 -5.92 -18.84
C PHE A 158 -14.16 -5.10 -18.04
N PHE A 159 -14.69 -4.00 -18.62
CA PHE A 159 -15.62 -3.13 -17.90
C PHE A 159 -16.97 -3.81 -17.64
N SER A 160 -17.46 -4.65 -18.55
CA SER A 160 -18.73 -5.37 -18.39
C SER A 160 -18.68 -6.42 -17.27
N ALA A 161 -17.50 -6.99 -16.99
CA ALA A 161 -17.29 -7.95 -15.91
C ALA A 161 -17.24 -7.31 -14.51
N LEU A 162 -17.05 -5.98 -14.41
CA LEU A 162 -16.99 -5.31 -13.12
C LEU A 162 -18.35 -5.33 -12.39
N PRO A 163 -18.36 -5.50 -11.05
CA PRO A 163 -19.58 -5.38 -10.25
C PRO A 163 -20.32 -4.06 -10.50
N LYS A 164 -21.61 -4.15 -10.81
CA LYS A 164 -22.49 -3.01 -11.11
C LYS A 164 -23.24 -2.48 -9.87
N ASN A 165 -22.69 -2.71 -8.69
CA ASN A 165 -23.31 -2.38 -7.41
C ASN A 165 -22.79 -1.03 -6.87
N TYR A 166 -23.39 -0.56 -5.77
CA TYR A 166 -23.01 0.69 -5.12
C TYR A 166 -21.84 0.55 -4.11
N GLN A 167 -21.14 -0.59 -4.08
CA GLN A 167 -20.03 -0.86 -3.17
C GLN A 167 -18.69 -0.46 -3.80
N TYR A 168 -18.58 0.82 -4.16
CA TYR A 168 -17.40 1.41 -4.80
C TYR A 168 -16.65 2.35 -3.83
N PRO A 169 -15.36 2.65 -4.09
CA PRO A 169 -14.53 2.23 -5.23
C PRO A 169 -14.05 0.78 -5.15
N LEU A 170 -13.89 0.14 -6.31
CA LEU A 170 -13.26 -1.18 -6.41
C LEU A 170 -11.77 -1.02 -6.68
N VAL A 171 -10.95 -1.86 -6.05
CA VAL A 171 -9.51 -1.91 -6.27
C VAL A 171 -9.18 -3.25 -6.92
N GLY A 172 -8.43 -3.21 -8.01
CA GLY A 172 -8.04 -4.40 -8.74
C GLY A 172 -6.61 -4.33 -9.27
N LYS A 173 -6.20 -5.44 -9.88
CA LYS A 173 -4.94 -5.54 -10.63
C LYS A 173 -5.25 -6.08 -12.02
N LEU A 174 -4.55 -5.58 -13.03
CA LEU A 174 -4.78 -5.96 -14.42
C LEU A 174 -3.45 -6.09 -15.16
N ASN A 175 -3.28 -7.20 -15.88
CA ASN A 175 -2.14 -7.39 -16.77
C ASN A 175 -2.46 -6.80 -18.15
N GLU A 176 -1.42 -6.44 -18.90
CA GLU A 176 -1.53 -6.07 -20.33
C GLU A 176 -2.41 -4.85 -20.65
N LEU A 177 -2.82 -4.07 -19.64
CA LEU A 177 -3.54 -2.80 -19.86
C LEU A 177 -2.66 -1.78 -20.59
N MET A 178 -1.36 -1.78 -20.29
CA MET A 178 -0.36 -0.85 -20.85
C MET A 178 0.62 -1.60 -21.75
N ASN A 179 1.04 -0.98 -22.86
CA ASN A 179 1.94 -1.58 -23.86
C ASN A 179 3.35 -1.91 -23.34
N ASN A 180 3.81 -1.18 -22.32
CA ASN A 180 5.19 -1.22 -21.85
C ASN A 180 5.34 -1.75 -20.41
N GLU A 181 4.32 -2.42 -19.89
CA GLU A 181 4.37 -3.00 -18.54
C GLU A 181 4.32 -4.53 -18.56
N ASP A 182 5.45 -5.16 -18.26
CA ASP A 182 5.55 -6.60 -17.98
C ASP A 182 4.89 -6.99 -16.64
N GLN A 183 4.33 -6.01 -15.91
CA GLN A 183 3.81 -6.19 -14.56
C GLN A 183 2.34 -5.74 -14.45
N PRO A 184 1.59 -6.29 -13.49
CA PRO A 184 0.21 -5.90 -13.27
C PRO A 184 0.09 -4.42 -12.86
N VAL A 185 -0.78 -3.70 -13.55
CA VAL A 185 -1.22 -2.36 -13.17
C VAL A 185 -2.22 -2.48 -12.03
N VAL A 186 -1.99 -1.78 -10.92
CA VAL A 186 -3.00 -1.62 -9.86
C VAL A 186 -3.93 -0.48 -10.26
N TYR A 187 -5.24 -0.72 -10.22
CA TYR A 187 -6.23 0.29 -10.58
C TYR A 187 -7.30 0.44 -9.50
N ILE A 188 -7.89 1.64 -9.46
CA ILE A 188 -9.08 1.96 -8.66
C ILE A 188 -10.16 2.38 -9.64
N VAL A 189 -11.33 1.77 -9.56
CA VAL A 189 -12.45 2.02 -10.48
C VAL A 189 -13.72 2.39 -9.73
N ASN A 190 -14.47 3.32 -10.29
CA ASN A 190 -15.81 3.68 -9.87
C ASN A 190 -16.79 3.64 -11.05
N PRO A 191 -17.86 2.81 -10.99
CA PRO A 191 -18.94 2.92 -11.95
C PRO A 191 -19.67 4.26 -11.84
N ILE A 192 -20.01 4.83 -12.99
CA ILE A 192 -20.74 6.09 -13.12
C ILE A 192 -22.22 5.76 -13.29
N PHE A 193 -23.01 6.16 -12.30
CA PHE A 193 -24.47 6.05 -12.30
C PHE A 193 -25.15 7.38 -12.59
N ASP A 194 -26.43 7.31 -12.91
CA ASP A 194 -27.35 8.44 -12.82
C ASP A 194 -28.05 8.40 -11.46
N PHE A 195 -27.82 9.41 -10.62
CA PHE A 195 -28.48 9.51 -9.31
C PHE A 195 -29.85 10.21 -9.38
N GLN A 196 -30.20 10.86 -10.50
CA GLN A 196 -31.52 11.45 -10.70
C GLN A 196 -32.55 10.38 -11.08
N SER A 197 -32.11 9.31 -11.75
CA SER A 197 -32.93 8.16 -12.11
C SER A 197 -32.33 6.87 -11.56
N ILE A 198 -32.70 6.51 -10.31
CA ILE A 198 -32.16 5.34 -9.60
C ILE A 198 -32.64 4.06 -10.27
N HIS A 199 -31.82 3.53 -11.17
CA HIS A 199 -32.01 2.20 -11.74
C HIS A 199 -31.00 1.21 -11.12
N PRO A 200 -31.47 0.17 -10.42
CA PRO A 200 -30.57 -0.87 -9.95
C PRO A 200 -29.87 -1.50 -11.17
N ASN A 201 -28.55 -1.56 -11.14
CA ASN A 201 -27.67 -2.21 -12.12
C ASN A 201 -27.46 -1.47 -13.47
N LYS A 202 -27.85 -0.20 -13.62
CA LYS A 202 -27.59 0.57 -14.84
C LYS A 202 -26.36 1.47 -14.67
N VAL A 203 -25.24 1.04 -15.24
CA VAL A 203 -23.97 1.78 -15.28
C VAL A 203 -23.85 2.49 -16.63
N TYR A 204 -23.50 3.77 -16.62
CA TYR A 204 -23.35 4.59 -17.82
C TYR A 204 -21.88 4.76 -18.25
N GLY A 205 -20.96 4.58 -17.30
CA GLY A 205 -19.54 4.63 -17.57
C GLY A 205 -18.71 4.17 -16.38
N TYR A 206 -17.40 4.30 -16.50
CA TYR A 206 -16.44 3.96 -15.46
C TYR A 206 -15.37 5.03 -15.39
N PHE A 207 -15.07 5.50 -14.18
CA PHE A 207 -13.93 6.33 -13.88
C PHE A 207 -12.84 5.45 -13.27
N VAL A 208 -11.65 5.43 -13.88
CA VAL A 208 -10.53 4.61 -13.43
C VAL A 208 -9.30 5.49 -13.22
N ILE A 209 -8.56 5.21 -12.16
CA ILE A 209 -7.16 5.61 -12.06
C ILE A 209 -6.27 4.38 -11.99
N CYS A 210 -5.17 4.42 -12.72
CA CYS A 210 -4.07 3.48 -12.52
C CYS A 210 -3.10 4.10 -11.53
N LEU A 211 -2.65 3.32 -10.56
CA LEU A 211 -1.72 3.77 -9.55
C LEU A 211 -0.28 3.67 -10.07
N ASP A 212 0.54 4.64 -9.67
CA ASP A 212 1.98 4.60 -9.92
C ASP A 212 2.63 3.51 -9.05
N ARG A 213 3.23 2.52 -9.73
CA ARG A 213 3.91 1.40 -9.09
C ARG A 213 5.09 1.86 -8.26
N ASP A 214 5.90 2.80 -8.76
CA ASP A 214 7.09 3.26 -8.04
C ASP A 214 6.68 4.01 -6.78
N MET A 215 5.57 4.73 -6.85
CA MET A 215 4.98 5.33 -5.66
C MET A 215 4.50 4.26 -4.68
N LEU A 216 3.76 3.25 -5.14
CA LEU A 216 3.25 2.16 -4.30
C LEU A 216 4.40 1.37 -3.65
N LEU A 217 5.41 0.97 -4.41
CA LEU A 217 6.60 0.27 -3.92
C LEU A 217 7.46 1.15 -3.02
N GLY A 218 7.55 2.45 -3.32
CA GLY A 218 8.18 3.44 -2.46
C GLY A 218 7.53 3.57 -1.08
N LEU A 219 6.26 3.17 -0.91
CA LEU A 219 5.63 3.05 0.41
C LEU A 219 6.20 1.88 1.23
N PHE A 220 6.69 0.83 0.55
CA PHE A 220 7.28 -0.35 1.18
C PHE A 220 8.80 -0.24 1.35
N ASP A 221 9.48 0.65 0.60
CA ASP A 221 10.92 0.79 0.67
C ASP A 221 11.39 1.53 1.93
N SER A 222 12.22 0.85 2.72
CA SER A 222 12.52 1.15 4.13
C SER A 222 13.79 1.97 4.33
N SER A 223 14.55 2.26 3.27
CA SER A 223 15.86 2.93 3.34
C SER A 223 15.83 4.34 3.95
N LYS A 224 14.67 5.01 4.00
CA LYS A 224 14.49 6.34 4.60
C LYS A 224 14.07 6.34 6.07
N LEU A 225 13.65 5.21 6.64
CA LEU A 225 13.06 5.14 7.99
C LEU A 225 14.05 4.71 9.09
N THR A 226 15.18 4.11 8.71
CA THR A 226 16.15 3.53 9.65
C THR A 226 16.91 4.58 10.47
N ARG A 227 17.00 5.85 10.03
CA ARG A 227 17.78 6.88 10.74
C ARG A 227 17.13 7.42 12.03
N THR A 228 15.80 7.37 12.17
CA THR A 228 15.13 8.10 13.27
C THR A 228 15.00 7.29 14.57
N PHE A 229 15.00 5.96 14.50
CA PHE A 229 14.86 5.10 15.69
C PHE A 229 16.15 4.96 16.50
N PHE A 230 17.32 5.02 15.87
CA PHE A 230 18.60 5.05 16.61
C PHE A 230 18.80 6.36 17.39
N ILE A 231 18.30 7.49 16.86
CA ILE A 231 18.44 8.80 17.51
C ILE A 231 17.49 8.94 18.72
N THR A 232 16.28 8.36 18.65
CA THR A 232 15.30 8.47 19.74
C THR A 232 15.56 7.51 20.92
N ARG A 233 16.16 6.33 20.70
CA ARG A 233 16.66 5.50 21.82
C ARG A 233 17.94 6.08 22.45
N SER A 234 18.82 6.69 21.65
CA SER A 234 20.01 7.39 22.18
C SER A 234 19.64 8.56 23.12
N ASN A 235 18.63 9.35 22.76
CA ASN A 235 18.26 10.54 23.54
C ASN A 235 17.42 10.24 24.79
N ARG A 236 16.73 9.09 24.89
CA ARG A 236 16.03 8.71 26.14
C ARG A 236 16.96 8.15 27.22
N CYS A 237 18.17 7.74 26.87
CA CYS A 237 19.19 7.34 27.86
C CYS A 237 20.05 8.50 28.35
N ALA A 238 20.03 9.65 27.68
CA ALA A 238 20.86 10.82 28.03
C ALA A 238 20.23 11.75 29.10
N CYS A 239 18.93 11.64 29.38
CA CYS A 239 18.26 12.41 30.43
C CYS A 239 18.03 11.57 31.70
N ARG A 240 19.11 11.05 32.28
CA ARG A 240 19.16 10.59 33.68
C ARG A 240 20.60 10.75 34.19
N ARG A 241 21.02 12.00 34.38
CA ARG A 241 22.01 12.41 35.38
C ARG A 241 21.62 13.78 35.89
#